data_AF-A0A016VG32-F1
#
_entry.id   AF-A0A016VG32-F1
#
_cell.length_a   1.000
_cell.length_b   1.000
_cell.length_c   1.000
_cell.angle_alpha   90.00
_cell.angle_beta   90.00
_cell.angle_gamma   90.00
#
_symmetry.space_group_name_H-M   'P 1'
#
loop_
_entity.id
_entity.type
_entity.pdbx_description
1 polymer ?
#
loop_
_entity_poly.entity_id
_entity_poly.type
_entity_poly.pdbx_seq_one_letter_code
_entity_poly.pdbx_strand_id
1 'polypeptide(L)'
;MWDGEDQSLKTLHIQAPRVFIVACAVCLYYWHSGTGTIQTVEQIKNGTYDTGPFNRSDLIAPFIRYRETFQVAPAYNLSSCQIEKVMTTISNAVFCYITNASEFVANSRRISTEKYSTRLCLNQNFYENFTAVQELLGTSKTEYTIVRDPVSRFLSGFVNKCIGEGSYCKERCFACDGDMSCFVERLHDLMMLAQTGEFTKFHYELAHFSPQTWYCNFKEHLYNYKILRYKEGKHGIPKLSHELDAIYKAAHVPEEIRQEIHKELCCEFIFE
;
A
#
# COMPACT_ATOMS: atom_id res chain seq x y z
N MET A 1 -14.91 27.27 -25.99
CA MET A 1 -14.69 27.95 -24.69
C MET A 1 -14.05 26.93 -23.75
N TRP A 2 -12.76 26.68 -23.96
CA TRP A 2 -11.93 25.74 -23.21
C TRP A 2 -10.59 26.48 -23.02
N ASP A 3 -10.60 27.48 -22.14
CA ASP A 3 -9.42 28.32 -21.84
C ASP A 3 -9.19 28.42 -20.31
N GLY A 4 -9.69 27.46 -19.52
CA GLY A 4 -9.57 27.45 -18.06
C GLY A 4 -8.56 26.45 -17.48
N GLU A 5 -8.11 25.47 -18.27
CA GLU A 5 -7.21 24.39 -17.81
C GLU A 5 -5.72 24.79 -17.85
N ASP A 6 -5.35 25.72 -18.72
CA ASP A 6 -3.95 26.14 -18.92
C ASP A 6 -3.45 27.08 -17.81
N GLN A 7 -4.36 27.84 -17.16
CA GLN A 7 -3.98 28.76 -16.09
C GLN A 7 -3.73 28.04 -14.75
N SER A 8 -4.49 26.99 -14.42
CA SER A 8 -4.29 26.20 -13.19
C SER A 8 -3.00 25.38 -13.23
N LEU A 9 -2.64 24.82 -14.40
CA LEU A 9 -1.36 24.14 -14.62
C LEU A 9 -0.16 25.10 -14.54
N LYS A 10 -0.31 26.34 -15.00
CA LYS A 10 0.72 27.38 -14.89
C LYS A 10 0.93 27.85 -13.46
N THR A 11 -0.13 27.97 -12.65
CA THR A 11 0.01 28.30 -11.22
C THR A 11 0.68 27.16 -10.43
N LEU A 12 0.39 25.91 -10.78
CA LEU A 12 1.07 24.73 -10.22
C LEU A 12 2.58 24.76 -10.52
N HIS A 13 2.98 25.19 -11.71
CA HIS A 13 4.39 25.32 -12.09
C HIS A 13 5.16 26.46 -11.41
N ILE A 14 4.48 27.51 -10.93
CA ILE A 14 5.13 28.71 -10.36
C ILE A 14 5.39 28.58 -8.84
N GLN A 15 4.69 27.68 -8.14
CA GLN A 15 4.94 27.36 -6.71
C GLN A 15 5.62 26.00 -6.49
N ALA A 16 5.74 25.17 -7.52
CA ALA A 16 6.45 23.90 -7.52
C ALA A 16 7.97 23.88 -7.21
N PRO A 17 8.79 24.96 -7.28
CA PRO A 17 10.24 24.78 -7.18
C PRO A 17 10.77 24.41 -5.79
N ARG A 18 9.93 24.43 -4.74
CA ARG A 18 10.33 24.06 -3.37
C ARG A 18 9.60 22.84 -2.78
N VAL A 19 8.56 22.34 -3.43
CA VAL A 19 7.62 21.37 -2.82
C VAL A 19 7.63 19.99 -3.50
N PHE A 20 8.38 19.80 -4.59
CA PHE A 20 8.42 18.52 -5.32
C PHE A 20 9.42 17.46 -4.82
N ILE A 21 10.02 17.62 -3.63
CA ILE A 21 10.88 16.58 -3.04
C ILE A 21 10.42 16.23 -1.63
N VAL A 22 9.16 15.80 -1.54
CA VAL A 22 8.74 14.95 -0.44
C VAL A 22 8.44 13.59 -1.06
N ALA A 23 9.45 12.72 -1.01
CA ALA A 23 9.39 11.28 -1.29
C ALA A 23 9.47 10.76 -2.74
N CYS A 24 10.27 11.29 -3.67
CA CYS A 24 10.33 10.64 -5.01
C CYS A 24 11.58 10.82 -5.89
N ALA A 25 12.82 10.72 -5.37
CA ALA A 25 13.96 10.37 -6.24
C ALA A 25 14.24 8.85 -6.18
N VAL A 26 14.36 8.34 -4.97
CA VAL A 26 14.57 6.90 -4.70
C VAL A 26 13.34 6.08 -5.10
N CYS A 27 12.13 6.53 -4.77
CA CYS A 27 10.90 5.83 -5.13
C CYS A 27 10.62 5.80 -6.65
N LEU A 28 10.87 6.89 -7.38
CA LEU A 28 10.72 6.95 -8.84
C LEU A 28 11.75 6.07 -9.56
N TYR A 29 13.01 6.07 -9.11
CA TYR A 29 14.05 5.19 -9.67
C TYR A 29 13.72 3.71 -9.47
N TYR A 30 13.24 3.32 -8.28
CA TYR A 30 12.85 1.94 -7.97
C TYR A 30 11.57 1.46 -8.66
N TRP A 31 10.69 2.38 -9.02
CA TRP A 31 9.47 2.06 -9.78
C TRP A 31 9.77 1.83 -11.27
N HIS A 32 10.62 2.67 -11.88
CA HIS A 32 10.91 2.60 -13.31
C HIS A 32 12.00 1.60 -13.71
N SER A 33 13.01 1.35 -12.88
CA SER A 33 14.15 0.48 -13.25
C SER A 33 13.90 -1.02 -13.07
N GLY A 34 12.81 -1.43 -12.39
CA GLY A 34 12.49 -2.85 -12.19
C GLY A 34 13.44 -3.63 -11.27
N THR A 35 14.60 -3.09 -10.92
CA THR A 35 15.61 -3.71 -10.05
C THR A 35 16.39 -2.64 -9.30
N GLY A 36 15.93 -2.26 -8.11
CA GLY A 36 16.90 -1.83 -7.11
C GLY A 36 17.76 -3.06 -6.84
N THR A 37 19.06 -3.01 -7.14
CA THR A 37 19.94 -4.12 -6.82
C THR A 37 19.92 -4.32 -5.30
N ILE A 38 20.17 -5.54 -4.82
CA ILE A 38 20.33 -5.82 -3.38
C ILE A 38 21.27 -4.78 -2.77
N GLN A 39 22.34 -4.43 -3.49
CA GLN A 39 23.28 -3.37 -3.11
C GLN A 39 22.62 -2.01 -2.86
N THR A 40 21.71 -1.53 -3.72
CA THR A 40 21.02 -0.25 -3.50
C THR A 40 20.12 -0.30 -2.27
N VAL A 41 19.40 -1.41 -2.05
CA VAL A 41 18.57 -1.58 -0.85
C VAL A 41 19.42 -1.53 0.41
N GLU A 42 20.55 -2.24 0.43
CA GLU A 42 21.48 -2.21 1.56
C GLU A 42 22.10 -0.83 1.76
N GLN A 43 22.44 -0.11 0.69
CA GLN A 43 22.92 1.27 0.78
C GLN A 43 21.89 2.20 1.42
N ILE A 44 20.60 2.03 1.09
CA ILE A 44 19.52 2.80 1.68
C ILE A 44 19.36 2.47 3.16
N LYS A 45 19.30 1.18 3.51
CA LYS A 45 19.16 0.71 4.90
C LYS A 45 20.32 1.21 5.78
N ASN A 46 21.53 1.23 5.24
CA ASN A 46 22.74 1.64 5.96
C ASN A 46 23.02 3.15 5.86
N GLY A 47 22.16 3.92 5.18
CA GLY A 47 22.35 5.37 5.05
C GLY A 47 23.56 5.78 4.19
N THR A 48 24.05 4.91 3.30
CA THR A 48 25.19 5.17 2.42
C THR A 48 24.79 5.49 0.98
N TYR A 49 23.50 5.37 0.64
CA TYR A 49 22.98 5.76 -0.66
C TYR A 49 23.13 7.27 -0.89
N ASP A 50 23.60 7.70 -2.07
CA ASP A 50 23.75 9.10 -2.41
C ASP A 50 22.39 9.78 -2.63
N THR A 51 22.10 10.81 -1.84
CA THR A 51 20.83 11.56 -1.89
C THR A 51 20.93 12.87 -2.64
N GLY A 52 22.10 13.20 -3.23
CA GLY A 52 22.30 14.41 -4.01
C GLY A 52 21.25 14.57 -5.12
N PRO A 53 20.73 15.80 -5.35
CA PRO A 53 21.12 17.07 -4.75
C PRO A 53 20.42 17.39 -3.42
N PHE A 54 19.68 16.45 -2.84
CA PHE A 54 18.87 16.69 -1.64
C PHE A 54 19.64 16.45 -0.36
N ASN A 55 19.43 17.34 0.61
CA ASN A 55 19.97 17.17 1.95
C ASN A 55 19.25 16.02 2.66
N ARG A 56 20.02 15.06 3.18
CA ARG A 56 19.50 13.87 3.85
C ARG A 56 18.61 14.18 5.05
N SER A 57 18.90 15.26 5.80
CA SER A 57 18.09 15.65 6.96
C SER A 57 16.67 16.04 6.61
N ASP A 58 16.43 16.43 5.36
CA ASP A 58 15.14 16.92 4.89
C ASP A 58 14.32 15.80 4.24
N LEU A 59 14.92 14.61 4.10
CA LEU A 59 14.29 13.45 3.50
C LEU A 59 13.65 12.56 4.56
N ILE A 60 12.47 12.03 4.23
CA ILE A 60 11.82 11.00 5.04
C ILE A 60 12.64 9.71 4.98
N ALA A 61 13.13 9.23 6.12
CA ALA A 61 13.90 7.99 6.19
C ALA A 61 13.03 6.81 5.74
N PRO A 62 13.56 5.92 4.90
CA PRO A 62 12.88 4.68 4.55
C PRO A 62 13.04 3.64 5.68
N PHE A 63 12.23 2.58 5.64
CA PHE A 63 12.36 1.44 6.55
C PHE A 63 12.20 1.78 8.04
N ILE A 64 11.42 2.82 8.37
CA ILE A 64 10.95 3.06 9.74
C ILE A 64 9.89 2.02 10.07
N ARG A 65 10.02 1.33 11.21
CA ARG A 65 9.01 0.37 11.64
C ARG A 65 7.79 1.12 12.19
N TYR A 66 6.78 1.32 11.36
CA TYR A 66 5.56 2.05 11.75
C TYR A 66 4.38 1.12 12.00
N ARG A 67 3.96 0.35 10.98
CA ARG A 67 2.73 -0.44 11.06
C ARG A 67 2.88 -1.81 10.41
N GLU A 68 2.38 -2.81 11.10
CA GLU A 68 2.29 -4.17 10.61
C GLU A 68 0.83 -4.63 10.67
N THR A 69 0.34 -5.19 9.58
CA THR A 69 -0.99 -5.78 9.53
C THR A 69 -0.94 -6.89 8.49
N PHE A 70 -1.29 -8.10 8.88
CA PHE A 70 -1.16 -9.29 8.06
C PHE A 70 -2.50 -9.98 7.92
N GLN A 71 -2.81 -10.43 6.71
CA GLN A 71 -3.78 -11.48 6.47
C GLN A 71 -3.10 -12.83 6.49
N VAL A 72 -3.73 -13.82 7.11
CA VAL A 72 -3.16 -15.15 7.25
C VAL A 72 -4.17 -16.22 6.86
N ALA A 73 -3.71 -17.26 6.16
CA ALA A 73 -4.46 -18.47 5.91
C ALA A 73 -3.64 -19.67 6.41
N PRO A 74 -3.80 -20.07 7.69
CA PRO A 74 -2.94 -21.08 8.32
C PRO A 74 -2.95 -22.42 7.60
N ALA A 75 -4.11 -22.85 7.09
CA ALA A 75 -4.27 -24.10 6.36
C ALA A 75 -3.38 -24.21 5.10
N TYR A 76 -2.92 -23.06 4.57
CA TYR A 76 -2.10 -22.98 3.35
C TYR A 76 -0.68 -22.47 3.62
N ASN A 77 -0.31 -22.29 4.89
CA ASN A 77 0.95 -21.67 5.28
C ASN A 77 1.21 -20.34 4.52
N LEU A 78 0.15 -19.54 4.35
CA LEU A 78 0.11 -18.37 3.47
C LEU A 78 -0.14 -17.11 4.29
N SER A 79 0.62 -16.06 4.04
CA SER A 79 0.41 -14.74 4.64
C SER A 79 0.61 -13.61 3.64
N SER A 80 -0.10 -12.51 3.86
CA SER A 80 0.07 -11.27 3.10
C SER A 80 0.13 -10.07 4.03
N CYS A 81 1.22 -9.31 3.95
CA CYS A 81 1.28 -8.02 4.64
C CYS A 81 0.46 -6.96 3.88
N GLN A 82 -0.42 -6.27 4.62
CA GLN A 82 -1.25 -5.20 4.13
C GLN A 82 -0.53 -3.85 4.22
N ILE A 83 -0.51 -3.15 3.09
CA ILE A 83 -0.08 -1.75 3.00
C ILE A 83 -1.29 -0.93 2.61
N GLU A 84 -1.64 0.06 3.42
CA GLU A 84 -2.82 0.88 3.18
C GLU A 84 -2.80 1.53 1.81
N LYS A 85 -3.98 1.76 1.22
CA LYS A 85 -4.15 2.28 -0.14
C LYS A 85 -3.54 1.42 -1.26
N VAL A 86 -3.26 0.15 -0.96
CA VAL A 86 -2.83 -0.86 -1.95
C VAL A 86 -3.82 -2.03 -1.98
N MET A 87 -5.00 -1.80 -2.55
CA MET A 87 -6.07 -2.81 -2.71
C MET A 87 -6.42 -3.58 -1.42
N THR A 88 -6.30 -2.96 -0.24
CA THR A 88 -6.44 -3.65 1.05
C THR A 88 -7.82 -4.26 1.28
N THR A 89 -8.89 -3.63 0.78
CA THR A 89 -10.26 -4.19 0.88
C THR A 89 -10.41 -5.46 0.06
N ILE A 90 -9.89 -5.46 -1.17
CA ILE A 90 -9.88 -6.64 -2.04
C ILE A 90 -9.02 -7.75 -1.43
N SER A 91 -7.82 -7.43 -0.93
CA SER A 91 -6.96 -8.40 -0.25
C SER A 91 -7.64 -9.04 0.96
N ASN A 92 -8.38 -8.26 1.77
CA ASN A 92 -9.16 -8.80 2.89
C ASN A 92 -10.26 -9.75 2.40
N ALA A 93 -10.95 -9.39 1.32
CA ALA A 93 -12.00 -10.23 0.73
C ALA A 93 -11.43 -11.54 0.16
N VAL A 94 -10.27 -11.48 -0.49
CA VAL A 94 -9.57 -12.67 -1.01
C VAL A 94 -9.19 -13.62 0.12
N PHE A 95 -8.58 -13.14 1.20
CA PHE A 95 -8.25 -14.03 2.34
C PHE A 95 -9.48 -14.57 3.04
N CYS A 96 -10.52 -13.75 3.19
CA CYS A 96 -11.82 -14.21 3.70
C CYS A 96 -12.39 -15.36 2.85
N TYR A 97 -12.32 -15.23 1.52
CA TYR A 97 -12.76 -16.28 0.61
C TYR A 97 -11.87 -17.52 0.66
N ILE A 98 -10.55 -17.37 0.74
CA ILE A 98 -9.60 -18.49 0.90
C ILE A 98 -9.89 -19.29 2.17
N THR A 99 -10.21 -18.63 3.29
CA THR A 99 -10.41 -19.32 4.57
C THR A 99 -11.85 -19.79 4.80
N ASN A 100 -12.85 -19.08 4.26
CA ASN A 100 -14.26 -19.29 4.54
C ASN A 100 -15.14 -19.30 3.27
N ALA A 101 -14.69 -19.95 2.18
CA ALA A 101 -15.37 -19.95 0.88
C ALA A 101 -16.87 -20.29 0.98
N SER A 102 -17.23 -21.34 1.72
CA SER A 102 -18.62 -21.78 1.89
C SER A 102 -19.52 -20.71 2.52
N GLU A 103 -19.02 -20.02 3.56
CA GLU A 103 -19.77 -18.95 4.23
C GLU A 103 -19.85 -17.69 3.35
N PHE A 104 -18.76 -17.38 2.64
CA PHE A 104 -18.70 -16.26 1.70
C PHE A 104 -19.76 -16.41 0.60
N VAL A 105 -19.86 -17.60 0.00
CA VAL A 105 -20.87 -17.94 -1.01
C VAL A 105 -22.28 -17.98 -0.42
N ALA A 106 -22.46 -18.59 0.75
CA ALA A 106 -23.77 -18.67 1.41
C ALA A 106 -24.36 -17.28 1.71
N ASN A 107 -23.51 -16.30 1.99
CA ASN A 107 -23.91 -14.89 2.22
C ASN A 107 -23.97 -14.06 0.93
N SER A 108 -23.89 -14.69 -0.25
CA SER A 108 -23.93 -14.02 -1.57
C SER A 108 -22.88 -12.90 -1.68
N ARG A 109 -21.72 -13.07 -1.05
CA ARG A 109 -20.62 -12.10 -1.11
C ARG A 109 -19.83 -12.28 -2.40
N ARG A 110 -19.19 -11.20 -2.83
CA ARG A 110 -18.29 -11.15 -3.97
C ARG A 110 -17.03 -10.39 -3.58
N ILE A 111 -15.88 -10.89 -4.01
CA ILE A 111 -14.57 -10.29 -3.71
C ILE A 111 -14.51 -8.87 -4.27
N SER A 112 -14.99 -8.71 -5.51
CA SER A 112 -15.07 -7.43 -6.24
C SER A 112 -15.86 -6.36 -5.47
N THR A 113 -17.05 -6.71 -4.98
CA THR A 113 -17.97 -5.74 -4.37
C THR A 113 -17.83 -5.58 -2.85
N GLU A 114 -16.83 -6.20 -2.23
CA GLU A 114 -16.65 -6.18 -0.78
C GLU A 114 -16.35 -4.75 -0.30
N LYS A 115 -17.00 -4.32 0.80
CA LYS A 115 -16.77 -3.00 1.42
C LYS A 115 -16.12 -3.16 2.78
N TYR A 116 -15.14 -2.33 3.08
CA TYR A 116 -14.42 -2.38 4.36
C TYR A 116 -15.35 -2.35 5.57
N SER A 117 -16.35 -1.45 5.62
CA SER A 117 -17.24 -1.27 6.77
C SER A 117 -18.23 -2.41 7.01
N THR A 118 -18.51 -3.22 5.98
CA THR A 118 -19.51 -4.30 6.04
C THR A 118 -18.91 -5.64 5.66
N ARG A 119 -17.57 -5.78 5.75
CA ARG A 119 -16.84 -6.98 5.29
C ARG A 119 -17.20 -8.20 6.14
N LEU A 120 -17.36 -9.36 5.50
CA LEU A 120 -17.84 -10.58 6.18
C LEU A 120 -16.89 -11.04 7.29
N CYS A 121 -15.62 -11.23 6.97
CA CYS A 121 -14.66 -11.80 7.92
C CYS A 121 -14.12 -10.81 8.96
N LEU A 122 -14.54 -9.53 8.97
CA LEU A 122 -14.07 -8.50 9.91
C LEU A 122 -12.55 -8.53 10.16
N ASN A 123 -12.11 -8.99 11.35
CA ASN A 123 -10.70 -9.10 11.75
C ASN A 123 -10.25 -10.57 11.89
N GLN A 124 -10.98 -11.53 11.34
CA GLN A 124 -10.57 -12.94 11.35
C GLN A 124 -9.25 -13.10 10.60
N ASN A 125 -8.33 -13.86 11.19
CA ASN A 125 -6.99 -14.12 10.67
C ASN A 125 -6.12 -12.87 10.43
N PHE A 126 -6.44 -11.75 11.11
CA PHE A 126 -5.57 -10.58 11.13
C PHE A 126 -4.51 -10.70 12.24
N TYR A 127 -3.28 -10.33 11.91
CA TYR A 127 -2.18 -10.23 12.86
C TYR A 127 -1.51 -8.86 12.74
N GLU A 128 -1.15 -8.24 13.86
CA GLU A 128 -0.63 -6.86 13.88
C GLU A 128 0.90 -6.80 13.98
N ASN A 129 1.60 -7.93 13.99
CA ASN A 129 3.06 -7.96 13.97
C ASN A 129 3.60 -9.23 13.30
N PHE A 130 4.79 -9.10 12.73
CA PHE A 130 5.50 -10.14 12.00
C PHE A 130 5.81 -11.34 12.88
N THR A 131 6.23 -11.11 14.13
CA THR A 131 6.61 -12.17 15.07
C THR A 131 5.46 -13.15 15.28
N ALA A 132 4.23 -12.67 15.48
CA ALA A 132 3.07 -13.52 15.67
C ALA A 132 2.75 -14.37 14.43
N VAL A 133 2.91 -13.81 13.22
CA VAL A 133 2.77 -14.58 11.97
C VAL A 133 3.87 -15.63 11.86
N GLN A 134 5.10 -15.26 12.22
CA GLN A 134 6.27 -16.14 12.18
C GLN A 134 6.15 -17.31 13.17
N GLU A 135 5.59 -17.09 14.35
CA GLU A 135 5.29 -18.12 15.36
C GLU A 135 4.18 -19.06 14.89
N LEU A 136 3.15 -18.53 14.23
CA LEU A 136 2.01 -19.32 13.75
C LEU A 136 2.36 -20.20 12.55
N LEU A 137 3.07 -19.63 11.57
CA LEU A 137 3.28 -20.24 10.25
C LEU A 137 4.68 -20.86 10.08
N GLY A 138 5.65 -20.47 10.91
CA GLY A 138 7.03 -20.90 10.76
C GLY A 138 7.76 -20.22 9.60
N THR A 139 9.01 -20.63 9.35
CA THR A 139 9.93 -19.94 8.41
C THR A 139 9.71 -20.33 6.96
N SER A 140 9.07 -21.47 6.69
CA SER A 140 8.80 -21.99 5.34
C SER A 140 7.52 -21.43 4.71
N LYS A 141 6.90 -20.41 5.34
CA LYS A 141 5.65 -19.81 4.89
C LYS A 141 5.77 -19.13 3.54
N THR A 142 4.70 -19.19 2.75
CA THR A 142 4.56 -18.33 1.57
C THR A 142 4.10 -16.96 2.04
N GLU A 143 4.97 -15.96 1.92
CA GLU A 143 4.70 -14.60 2.35
C GLU A 143 4.85 -13.62 1.19
N TYR A 144 3.87 -12.74 1.02
CA TYR A 144 3.88 -11.74 -0.04
C TYR A 144 3.31 -10.40 0.44
N THR A 145 3.51 -9.37 -0.35
CA THR A 145 2.85 -8.08 -0.16
C THR A 145 2.63 -7.44 -1.53
N ILE A 146 1.62 -6.58 -1.62
CA ILE A 146 1.34 -5.81 -2.82
C ILE A 146 1.83 -4.40 -2.57
N VAL A 147 2.62 -3.87 -3.49
CA VAL A 147 3.06 -2.48 -3.53
C VAL A 147 2.48 -1.78 -4.74
N ARG A 148 2.28 -0.47 -4.63
CA ARG A 148 1.76 0.41 -5.68
C ARG A 148 2.78 1.47 -6.07
N ASP A 149 2.61 2.10 -7.23
CA ASP A 149 3.37 3.30 -7.57
C ASP A 149 3.20 4.35 -6.45
N PRO A 150 4.28 4.87 -5.85
CA PRO A 150 4.18 5.79 -4.72
C PRO A 150 3.42 7.08 -5.03
N VAL A 151 3.55 7.63 -6.24
CA VAL A 151 2.87 8.87 -6.65
C VAL A 151 1.38 8.62 -6.84
N SER A 152 1.01 7.60 -7.60
CA SER A 152 -0.39 7.20 -7.78
C SER A 152 -1.05 6.82 -6.46
N ARG A 153 -0.35 6.10 -5.56
CA ARG A 153 -0.85 5.78 -4.22
C ARG A 153 -1.13 7.06 -3.44
N PHE A 154 -0.19 8.00 -3.43
CA PHE A 154 -0.33 9.29 -2.75
C PHE A 154 -1.54 10.07 -3.28
N LEU A 155 -1.66 10.25 -4.60
CA LEU A 155 -2.77 10.98 -5.22
C LEU A 155 -4.13 10.32 -4.95
N SER A 156 -4.22 8.99 -5.07
CA SER A 156 -5.43 8.23 -4.72
C SER A 156 -5.76 8.33 -3.23
N GLY A 157 -4.74 8.39 -2.37
CA GLY A 157 -4.90 8.71 -0.95
C GLY A 157 -5.49 10.10 -0.76
N PHE A 158 -4.92 11.12 -1.41
CA PHE A 158 -5.31 12.51 -1.25
C PHE A 158 -6.74 12.76 -1.72
N VAL A 159 -7.08 12.31 -2.93
CA VAL A 159 -8.44 12.44 -3.46
C VAL A 159 -9.45 11.71 -2.57
N ASN A 160 -9.14 10.50 -2.11
CA ASN A 160 -10.08 9.75 -1.29
C ASN A 160 -10.23 10.33 0.14
N LYS A 161 -9.12 10.64 0.80
CA LYS A 161 -9.08 10.99 2.23
C LYS A 161 -9.19 12.49 2.49
N CYS A 162 -8.58 13.32 1.65
CA CYS A 162 -8.56 14.76 1.87
C CYS A 162 -9.68 15.48 1.12
N ILE A 163 -9.99 15.07 -0.11
CA ILE A 163 -11.08 15.67 -0.89
C ILE A 163 -12.42 14.97 -0.55
N GLY A 164 -12.46 13.65 -0.69
CA GLY A 164 -13.64 12.84 -0.42
C GLY A 164 -14.11 12.96 1.03
N GLU A 165 -13.31 12.49 1.99
CA GLU A 165 -13.71 12.56 3.41
C GLU A 165 -13.67 13.98 3.99
N GLY A 166 -12.79 14.86 3.48
CA GLY A 166 -12.70 16.25 3.92
C GLY A 166 -13.94 17.09 3.62
N SER A 167 -14.77 16.65 2.66
CA SER A 167 -16.07 17.29 2.38
C SER A 167 -17.04 17.25 3.56
N TYR A 168 -16.92 16.28 4.47
CA TYR A 168 -17.79 16.12 5.64
C TYR A 168 -17.06 16.03 6.99
N CYS A 169 -15.73 15.92 7.01
CA CYS A 169 -14.92 16.02 8.23
C CYS A 169 -13.79 17.01 8.01
N LYS A 170 -13.99 18.25 8.47
CA LYS A 170 -13.10 19.39 8.19
C LYS A 170 -11.73 19.27 8.84
N GLU A 171 -11.58 18.44 9.87
CA GLU A 171 -10.30 18.18 10.53
C GLU A 171 -9.40 17.21 9.73
N ARG A 172 -9.94 16.47 8.76
CA ARG A 172 -9.17 15.55 7.92
C ARG A 172 -8.03 16.26 7.21
N CYS A 173 -6.91 15.55 7.04
CA CYS A 173 -5.76 16.07 6.30
C CYS A 173 -5.29 17.43 6.84
N PHE A 174 -5.23 17.53 8.17
CA PHE A 174 -4.73 18.69 8.91
C PHE A 174 -5.52 19.98 8.68
N ALA A 175 -6.81 19.85 8.34
CA ALA A 175 -7.68 20.97 7.99
C ALA A 175 -7.16 21.85 6.84
N CYS A 176 -6.41 21.27 5.90
CA CYS A 176 -5.92 21.97 4.71
C CYS A 176 -7.01 22.22 3.65
N ASP A 177 -8.24 21.75 3.85
CA ASP A 177 -9.41 21.97 2.97
C ASP A 177 -9.14 21.67 1.48
N GLY A 178 -8.35 20.62 1.21
CA GLY A 178 -7.99 20.20 -0.14
C GLY A 178 -6.80 20.92 -0.77
N ASP A 179 -6.13 21.81 -0.03
CA ASP A 179 -4.85 22.38 -0.47
C ASP A 179 -3.72 21.34 -0.34
N MET A 180 -3.17 20.94 -1.49
CA MET A 180 -2.13 19.93 -1.58
C MET A 180 -0.81 20.39 -0.93
N SER A 181 -0.45 21.66 -1.11
CA SER A 181 0.83 22.20 -0.60
C SER A 181 0.84 22.20 0.92
N CYS A 182 -0.22 22.74 1.54
CA CYS A 182 -0.48 22.67 2.98
C CYS A 182 -0.43 21.23 3.47
N PHE A 183 -1.10 20.30 2.77
CA PHE A 183 -1.14 18.91 3.20
C PHE A 183 0.24 18.25 3.16
N VAL A 184 1.00 18.45 2.08
CA VAL A 184 2.35 17.88 1.93
C VAL A 184 3.30 18.42 3.00
N GLU A 185 3.24 19.72 3.29
CA GLU A 185 4.05 20.34 4.35
C GLU A 185 3.74 19.73 5.73
N ARG A 186 2.44 19.67 6.10
CA ARG A 186 2.02 19.09 7.39
C ARG A 186 2.30 17.60 7.51
N LEU A 187 2.13 16.87 6.42
CA LEU A 187 2.44 15.45 6.36
C LEU A 187 3.94 15.20 6.50
N HIS A 188 4.78 16.04 5.88
CA HIS A 188 6.24 15.97 6.02
C HIS A 188 6.65 16.20 7.47
N ASP A 189 6.16 17.27 8.12
CA ASP A 189 6.41 17.55 9.54
C ASP A 189 6.06 16.34 10.42
N LEU A 190 4.88 15.74 10.17
CA LEU A 190 4.42 14.55 10.89
C LEU A 190 5.34 13.34 10.66
N MET A 191 5.79 13.11 9.43
CA MET A 191 6.72 12.02 9.12
C MET A 191 8.12 12.25 9.69
N MET A 192 8.59 13.49 9.74
CA MET A 192 9.85 13.86 10.41
C MET A 192 9.77 13.56 11.90
N LEU A 193 8.66 13.93 12.56
CA LEU A 193 8.42 13.55 13.95
C LEU A 193 8.32 12.03 14.11
N ALA A 194 7.71 11.32 13.15
CA ALA A 194 7.56 9.86 13.23
C ALA A 194 8.87 9.08 13.26
N GLN A 195 9.94 9.67 12.72
CA GLN A 195 11.26 9.08 12.72
C GLN A 195 11.96 9.16 14.08
N THR A 196 11.52 10.03 14.99
CA THR A 196 12.14 10.16 16.34
C THR A 196 11.70 9.06 17.30
N GLY A 197 10.73 8.20 16.90
CA GLY A 197 10.21 7.11 17.72
C GLY A 197 9.07 7.52 18.65
N GLU A 198 8.56 8.75 18.55
CA GLU A 198 7.47 9.25 19.40
C GLU A 198 6.08 8.66 19.05
N PHE A 199 5.96 7.89 17.97
CA PHE A 199 4.68 7.32 17.54
C PHE A 199 4.52 5.88 18.02
N THR A 200 3.90 5.74 19.19
CA THR A 200 3.42 4.45 19.70
C THR A 200 1.97 4.17 19.32
N LYS A 201 1.30 5.12 18.65
CA LYS A 201 -0.15 5.08 18.37
C LYS A 201 -0.45 5.29 16.89
N PHE A 202 -1.54 4.67 16.44
CA PHE A 202 -2.09 4.84 15.10
C PHE A 202 -2.40 6.32 14.81
N HIS A 203 -1.91 6.82 13.68
CA HIS A 203 -2.29 8.12 13.13
C HIS A 203 -2.94 7.92 11.76
N TYR A 204 -4.13 8.49 11.55
CA TYR A 204 -4.94 8.21 10.37
C TYR A 204 -4.26 8.62 9.06
N GLU A 205 -3.76 9.86 8.98
CA GLU A 205 -3.03 10.38 7.83
C GLU A 205 -1.74 9.58 7.61
N LEU A 206 -0.93 9.36 8.64
CA LEU A 206 0.29 8.57 8.52
C LEU A 206 0.00 7.15 8.02
N ALA A 207 -1.09 6.53 8.47
CA ALA A 207 -1.51 5.22 7.99
C ALA A 207 -1.93 5.18 6.53
N HIS A 208 -2.37 6.27 5.91
CA HIS A 208 -2.74 6.26 4.49
C HIS A 208 -1.65 6.78 3.58
N PHE A 209 -0.72 7.57 4.11
CA PHE A 209 0.26 8.32 3.31
C PHE A 209 1.73 7.99 3.61
N SER A 210 2.04 7.28 4.70
CA SER A 210 3.44 6.89 5.00
C SER A 210 4.06 6.06 3.86
N PRO A 211 5.40 6.13 3.70
CA PRO A 211 6.11 5.31 2.73
C PRO A 211 5.76 3.84 2.90
N GLN A 212 5.58 3.12 1.79
CA GLN A 212 5.27 1.69 1.82
C GLN A 212 6.38 0.88 2.52
N THR A 213 7.60 1.40 2.54
CA THR A 213 8.74 0.80 3.26
C THR A 213 8.59 0.83 4.78
N TRP A 214 7.62 1.60 5.30
CA TRP A 214 7.37 1.69 6.74
C TRP A 214 6.49 0.57 7.30
N TYR A 215 5.99 -0.29 6.41
CA TYR A 215 5.11 -1.39 6.74
C TYR A 215 5.88 -2.70 6.79
N CYS A 216 5.20 -3.75 7.27
CA CYS A 216 5.60 -5.15 7.08
C CYS A 216 6.96 -5.52 7.68
N ASN A 217 7.51 -4.69 8.56
CA ASN A 217 8.84 -4.88 9.13
C ASN A 217 9.94 -5.09 8.05
N PHE A 218 9.86 -4.35 6.94
CA PHE A 218 10.79 -4.55 5.81
C PHE A 218 12.26 -4.24 6.13
N LYS A 219 12.53 -3.45 7.16
CA LYS A 219 13.92 -3.20 7.57
C LYS A 219 14.64 -4.52 7.85
N GLU A 220 13.99 -5.43 8.57
CA GLU A 220 14.52 -6.73 8.97
C GLU A 220 14.13 -7.86 8.00
N HIS A 221 12.95 -7.78 7.36
CA HIS A 221 12.35 -8.94 6.69
C HIS A 221 12.03 -8.75 5.21
N LEU A 222 12.46 -7.67 4.56
CA LEU A 222 12.13 -7.40 3.14
C LEU A 222 12.32 -8.60 2.21
N TYR A 223 13.41 -9.36 2.37
CA TYR A 223 13.75 -10.49 1.51
C TYR A 223 12.93 -11.76 1.79
N ASN A 224 12.10 -11.77 2.84
CA ASN A 224 11.16 -12.86 3.12
C ASN A 224 9.90 -12.77 2.25
N TYR A 225 9.65 -11.60 1.64
CA TYR A 225 8.43 -11.33 0.88
C TYR A 225 8.62 -11.54 -0.62
N LYS A 226 7.61 -12.14 -1.25
CA LYS A 226 7.34 -11.92 -2.68
C LYS A 226 6.66 -10.55 -2.83
N ILE A 227 7.34 -9.60 -3.48
CA ILE A 227 6.80 -8.25 -3.71
C ILE A 227 6.05 -8.21 -5.04
N LEU A 228 4.73 -8.05 -4.99
CA LEU A 228 3.88 -7.90 -6.17
C LEU A 228 3.64 -6.42 -6.47
N ARG A 229 3.76 -6.02 -7.73
CA ARG A 229 3.62 -4.61 -8.13
C ARG A 229 2.28 -4.38 -8.81
N TYR A 230 1.34 -3.80 -8.07
CA TYR A 230 0.08 -3.33 -8.63
C TYR A 230 0.33 -2.13 -9.55
N LYS A 231 0.04 -2.31 -10.84
CA LYS A 231 0.06 -1.22 -11.83
C LYS A 231 -1.38 -0.85 -12.18
N GLU A 232 -1.60 0.42 -12.44
CA GLU A 232 -2.89 0.89 -12.95
C GLU A 232 -3.01 0.64 -14.45
N GLY A 233 -4.25 0.69 -14.94
CA GLY A 233 -4.57 0.55 -16.35
C GLY A 233 -4.87 -0.89 -16.80
N LYS A 234 -5.23 -1.01 -18.08
CA LYS A 234 -5.86 -2.20 -18.69
C LYS A 234 -5.12 -3.53 -18.48
N HIS A 235 -3.81 -3.50 -18.28
CA HIS A 235 -2.98 -4.71 -18.15
C HIS A 235 -2.47 -4.96 -16.72
N GLY A 236 -2.65 -4.00 -15.80
CA GLY A 236 -2.07 -4.08 -14.47
C GLY A 236 -2.71 -5.16 -13.61
N ILE A 237 -4.03 -5.24 -13.61
CA ILE A 237 -4.76 -6.22 -12.78
C ILE A 237 -4.71 -7.62 -13.35
N PRO A 238 -4.89 -7.86 -14.67
CA PRO A 238 -4.66 -9.19 -15.22
C PRO A 238 -3.27 -9.73 -14.84
N LYS A 239 -2.23 -8.91 -14.92
CA LYS A 239 -0.88 -9.29 -14.50
C LYS A 239 -0.82 -9.64 -13.01
N LEU A 240 -1.33 -8.77 -12.14
CA LEU A 240 -1.34 -9.00 -10.69
C LEU A 240 -2.12 -10.29 -10.34
N SER A 241 -3.27 -10.50 -10.99
CA SER A 241 -4.12 -11.67 -10.81
C SER A 241 -3.38 -12.97 -11.18
N HIS A 242 -2.60 -12.98 -12.27
CA HIS A 242 -1.74 -14.11 -12.62
C HIS A 242 -0.61 -14.34 -11.61
N GLU A 243 0.03 -13.28 -11.10
CA GLU A 243 1.08 -13.40 -10.08
C GLU A 243 0.52 -13.94 -8.74
N LEU A 244 -0.69 -13.50 -8.36
CA LEU A 244 -1.42 -14.01 -7.19
C LEU A 244 -1.81 -15.48 -7.35
N ASP A 245 -2.35 -15.88 -8.50
CA ASP A 245 -2.67 -17.28 -8.78
C ASP A 245 -1.44 -18.18 -8.64
N ALA A 246 -0.28 -17.76 -9.17
CA ALA A 246 0.97 -18.52 -9.03
C ALA A 246 1.40 -18.68 -7.56
N ILE A 247 1.21 -17.63 -6.74
CA ILE A 247 1.48 -17.69 -5.28
C ILE A 247 0.52 -18.66 -4.59
N TYR A 248 -0.78 -18.55 -4.86
CA TYR A 248 -1.79 -19.39 -4.23
C TYR A 248 -1.66 -20.85 -4.66
N LYS A 249 -1.30 -21.10 -5.92
CA LYS A 249 -1.02 -22.45 -6.44
C LYS A 249 0.18 -23.07 -5.72
N ALA A 250 1.25 -22.30 -5.52
CA ALA A 250 2.41 -22.76 -4.76
C ALA A 250 2.09 -23.01 -3.27
N ALA A 251 1.12 -22.29 -2.71
CA ALA A 251 0.59 -22.50 -1.36
C ALA A 251 -0.48 -23.61 -1.28
N HIS A 252 -0.72 -24.34 -2.37
CA HIS A 252 -1.71 -25.43 -2.45
C HIS A 252 -3.17 -24.99 -2.18
N VAL A 253 -3.50 -23.73 -2.47
CA VAL A 253 -4.90 -23.28 -2.48
C VAL A 253 -5.65 -24.00 -3.62
N PRO A 254 -6.84 -24.58 -3.36
CA PRO A 254 -7.63 -25.30 -4.35
C PRO A 254 -7.85 -24.51 -5.64
N GLU A 255 -7.82 -25.20 -6.78
CA GLU A 255 -7.99 -24.58 -8.10
C GLU A 255 -9.33 -23.83 -8.22
N GLU A 256 -10.41 -24.39 -7.69
CA GLU A 256 -11.73 -23.75 -7.67
C GLU A 256 -11.75 -22.39 -6.94
N ILE A 257 -11.04 -22.30 -5.81
CA ILE A 257 -10.91 -21.04 -5.06
C ILE A 257 -10.10 -20.04 -5.89
N ARG A 258 -8.98 -20.47 -6.46
CA ARG A 258 -8.11 -19.62 -7.28
C ARG A 258 -8.78 -19.12 -8.54
N GLN A 259 -9.57 -19.95 -9.22
CA GLN A 259 -10.31 -19.57 -10.42
C GLN A 259 -11.36 -18.49 -10.11
N GLU A 260 -12.08 -18.60 -8.99
CA GLU A 260 -13.04 -17.57 -8.61
C GLU A 260 -12.34 -16.26 -8.23
N ILE A 261 -11.21 -16.31 -7.50
CA ILE A 261 -10.39 -15.12 -7.23
C ILE A 261 -9.93 -14.48 -8.55
N HIS A 262 -9.39 -15.27 -9.47
CA HIS A 262 -8.89 -14.77 -10.76
C HIS A 262 -10.00 -14.06 -11.54
N LYS A 263 -11.18 -14.70 -11.61
CA LYS A 263 -12.38 -14.15 -12.24
C LYS A 263 -12.82 -12.86 -11.57
N GLU A 264 -12.98 -12.83 -10.25
CA GLU A 264 -13.43 -11.63 -9.52
C GLU A 264 -12.47 -10.45 -9.67
N LEU A 265 -11.16 -10.69 -9.67
CA LEU A 265 -10.17 -9.63 -9.91
C LEU A 265 -10.21 -9.10 -11.36
N CYS A 266 -10.48 -9.98 -12.33
CA CYS A 266 -10.50 -9.61 -13.75
C CYS A 266 -11.87 -9.06 -14.23
N CYS A 267 -12.96 -9.38 -13.52
CA CYS A 267 -14.32 -8.98 -13.90
C CYS A 267 -14.63 -7.49 -13.67
N GLU A 268 -13.84 -6.77 -12.88
CA GLU A 268 -14.16 -5.38 -12.48
C GLU A 268 -13.67 -4.28 -13.42
N PHE A 269 -13.03 -4.57 -14.55
CA PHE A 269 -12.61 -3.52 -15.51
C PHE A 269 -13.70 -3.08 -16.50
N ILE A 270 -14.97 -3.05 -16.07
CA ILE A 270 -16.07 -2.42 -16.83
C ILE A 270 -16.43 -1.02 -16.31
N PHE A 271 -15.97 -0.57 -15.14
CA PHE A 271 -16.25 0.80 -14.70
C PHE A 271 -15.02 1.52 -14.12
N GLU A 272 -14.68 2.60 -14.84
CA GLU A 272 -13.94 3.84 -14.50
C GLU A 272 -13.32 3.99 -13.10
#